data_AF-A0A817C303-F1
#
_entry.id   AF-A0A817C303-F1
#
_cell.length_a   1.000
_cell.length_b   1.000
_cell.length_c   1.000
_cell.angle_alpha   90.00
_cell.angle_beta   90.00
_cell.angle_gamma   90.00
#
_symmetry.space_group_name_H-M   'P 1'
#
loop_
_entity.id
_entity.type
_entity.pdbx_description
1 polymer ?
#
loop_
_entity_poly.entity_id
_entity_poly.type
_entity_poly.pdbx_seq_one_letter_code
_entity_poly.pdbx_strand_id
1 'polypeptide(L)'
;MTFKGLRLNVVTEFVAGIIIPGDPLANVTFKVYGYITQYQALLLISDLKLGHYMKIPPRAMFVTQLVGTIVAGIVNYLTANYLMNNIPNICTPKNTRWTCPNANVFFSASIIWGAIGPIKMFGKGSIYSPLLYGFLIGALIPIPFWLLMKKFPNVKWLKYIHFPIMLSATGMIPPAPAGSYPSWLLAGFIFNYILIRHARSWWRRYAYVFSAAMDCGVAFGVLIIFFMLQNNGLEFPTWWGSGGQTGDGCPLSHANYSGIIPRDHTIFVG
;
A
#
# COMPACT_ATOMS: atom_id res chain seq x y z
N MET A 1 -9.44 17.46 1.44
CA MET A 1 -8.39 18.37 0.93
C MET A 1 -7.11 17.55 0.84
N THR A 2 -6.73 17.10 -0.35
CA THR A 2 -5.71 16.04 -0.55
C THR A 2 -4.30 16.62 -0.57
N PHE A 3 -3.63 16.64 0.59
CA PHE A 3 -2.18 16.81 0.65
C PHE A 3 -1.52 15.48 0.26
N LYS A 4 -1.49 15.16 -1.04
CA LYS A 4 -0.83 13.94 -1.52
C LYS A 4 0.66 14.24 -1.68
N GLY A 5 1.42 14.04 -0.60
CA GLY A 5 2.89 14.13 -0.64
C GLY A 5 3.46 13.12 -1.63
N LEU A 6 4.50 13.51 -2.37
CA LEU A 6 5.22 12.62 -3.27
C LEU A 6 5.80 11.47 -2.42
N ARG A 7 5.43 10.22 -2.72
CA ARG A 7 5.93 9.05 -1.98
C ARG A 7 7.38 8.79 -2.37
N LEU A 8 8.33 9.21 -1.53
CA LEU A 8 9.77 9.07 -1.79
C LEU A 8 10.34 7.66 -1.56
N ASN A 9 9.49 6.68 -1.22
CA ASN A 9 9.89 5.32 -0.84
C ASN A 9 10.95 4.69 -1.77
N VAL A 10 10.67 4.65 -3.07
CA VAL A 10 11.60 4.06 -4.06
C VAL A 10 12.84 4.93 -4.27
N VAL A 11 12.71 6.25 -4.17
CA VAL A 11 13.83 7.19 -4.36
C VAL A 11 14.84 7.06 -3.22
N THR A 12 14.36 6.95 -1.98
CA THR A 12 15.24 6.76 -0.82
C THR A 12 15.98 5.43 -0.88
N GLU A 13 15.32 4.35 -1.31
CA GLU A 13 15.95 3.04 -1.50
C GLU A 13 16.95 3.03 -2.66
N PHE A 14 16.63 3.73 -3.75
CA PHE A 14 17.50 3.84 -4.92
C PHE A 14 18.80 4.58 -4.58
N VAL A 15 18.70 5.72 -3.90
CA VAL A 15 19.87 6.52 -3.51
C VAL A 15 20.72 5.76 -2.50
N ALA A 16 20.13 5.18 -1.46
CA ALA A 16 20.88 4.40 -0.48
C ALA A 16 21.55 3.16 -1.09
N GLY A 17 20.86 2.45 -2.00
CA GLY A 17 21.42 1.31 -2.71
C GLY A 17 22.59 1.64 -3.65
N ILE A 18 22.68 2.89 -4.13
CA ILE A 18 23.86 3.38 -4.86
C ILE A 18 25.02 3.66 -3.91
N ILE A 19 24.74 4.28 -2.76
CA ILE A 19 25.78 4.72 -1.81
C ILE A 19 26.36 3.54 -1.03
N ILE A 20 25.52 2.60 -0.58
CA ILE A 20 25.91 1.44 0.24
C ILE A 20 25.38 0.16 -0.43
N PRO A 21 25.98 -0.29 -1.54
CA PRO A 21 25.57 -1.52 -2.20
C PRO A 21 25.99 -2.74 -1.37
N GLY A 22 25.11 -3.75 -1.29
CA GLY A 22 25.42 -5.04 -0.66
C GLY A 22 25.00 -5.16 0.80
N ASP A 23 24.61 -4.06 1.45
CA ASP A 23 24.07 -4.09 2.82
C ASP A 23 22.56 -3.80 2.82
N PRO A 24 21.70 -4.85 2.87
CA PRO A 24 20.26 -4.66 2.92
C PRO A 24 19.78 -4.00 4.21
N LEU A 25 20.49 -4.19 5.34
CA LEU A 25 20.09 -3.62 6.63
C LEU A 25 20.34 -2.11 6.67
N ALA A 26 21.46 -1.66 6.11
CA ALA A 26 21.74 -0.24 5.95
C ALA A 26 20.68 0.45 5.06
N ASN A 27 20.31 -0.17 3.93
CA ASN A 27 19.29 0.38 3.04
C ASN A 27 17.90 0.45 3.70
N VAL A 28 17.48 -0.62 4.38
CA VAL A 28 16.21 -0.64 5.12
C VAL A 28 16.18 0.46 6.19
N THR A 29 17.26 0.61 6.95
CA THR A 29 17.39 1.66 7.96
C THR A 29 17.24 3.05 7.33
N PHE A 30 17.92 3.30 6.21
CA PHE A 30 17.80 4.57 5.48
C PHE A 30 16.38 4.84 5.00
N LYS A 31 15.69 3.84 4.46
CA LYS A 31 14.28 3.96 4.07
C LYS A 31 13.38 4.28 5.27
N VAL A 32 13.57 3.61 6.40
CA VAL A 32 12.76 3.87 7.60
C VAL A 32 12.94 5.33 8.05
N TYR A 33 14.18 5.81 8.12
CA TYR A 33 14.47 7.18 8.51
C TYR A 33 14.08 8.24 7.46
N GLY A 34 14.13 7.92 6.17
CA GLY A 34 13.84 8.88 5.10
C GLY A 34 12.36 8.96 4.74
N TYR A 35 11.70 7.81 4.61
CA TYR A 35 10.32 7.72 4.12
C TYR A 35 9.28 7.62 5.25
N ILE A 36 9.50 6.74 6.24
CA ILE A 36 8.48 6.50 7.28
C ILE A 36 8.33 7.74 8.17
N THR A 37 9.44 8.37 8.55
CA THR A 37 9.42 9.63 9.33
C THR A 37 8.66 10.74 8.60
N GLN A 38 8.93 10.93 7.31
CA GLN A 38 8.25 11.92 6.47
C GLN A 38 6.76 11.62 6.38
N TYR A 39 6.39 10.36 6.20
CA TYR A 39 4.99 9.93 6.15
C TYR A 39 4.26 10.26 7.46
N GLN A 40 4.86 9.94 8.61
CA GLN A 40 4.30 10.27 9.92
C GLN A 40 4.20 11.80 10.14
N ALA A 41 5.20 12.56 9.69
CA ALA A 41 5.17 14.03 9.76
C ALA A 41 4.01 14.62 8.93
N LEU A 42 3.73 14.07 7.74
CA LEU A 42 2.59 14.49 6.92
C LEU A 42 1.25 14.19 7.57
N LEU A 43 1.11 13.02 8.23
CA LEU A 43 -0.09 12.68 8.99
C LEU A 43 -0.29 13.64 10.17
N LEU A 44 0.78 13.90 10.93
CA LEU A 44 0.77 14.87 12.03
C LEU A 44 0.30 16.26 11.57
N ILE A 45 0.86 16.76 10.46
CA ILE A 45 0.47 18.06 9.89
C ILE A 45 -1.00 18.05 9.43
N SER A 46 -1.45 16.97 8.81
CA SER A 46 -2.84 16.82 8.35
C SER A 46 -3.82 16.93 9.52
N ASP A 47 -3.52 16.25 10.63
CA ASP A 47 -4.36 16.26 11.82
C ASP A 47 -4.29 17.58 12.58
N LEU A 48 -3.11 18.21 12.68
CA LEU A 48 -2.98 19.55 13.28
C LEU A 48 -3.81 20.58 12.49
N LYS A 49 -3.84 20.46 11.16
CA LYS A 49 -4.68 21.29 10.31
C LYS A 49 -6.17 21.05 10.59
N LEU A 50 -6.60 19.79 10.74
CA LEU A 50 -7.97 19.47 11.12
C LEU A 50 -8.32 20.02 12.51
N GLY A 51 -7.42 19.84 13.49
CA GLY A 51 -7.57 20.37 14.84
C GLY A 51 -7.73 21.89 14.87
N HIS A 52 -6.96 22.60 14.03
CA HIS A 52 -7.13 24.04 13.85
C HIS A 52 -8.53 24.40 13.32
N TYR A 53 -9.08 23.65 12.35
CA TYR A 53 -10.45 23.89 11.87
C TYR A 53 -11.51 23.60 12.94
N MET A 54 -11.26 22.64 13.82
CA MET A 54 -12.14 22.26 14.93
C MET A 54 -11.95 23.12 16.19
N LYS A 55 -11.03 24.10 16.17
CA LYS A 55 -10.66 24.96 17.31
C LYS A 55 -10.13 24.19 18.52
N ILE A 56 -9.48 23.05 18.30
CA ILE A 56 -8.82 22.28 19.36
C ILE A 56 -7.44 22.89 19.63
N PRO A 57 -7.03 23.10 20.89
CA PRO A 57 -5.72 23.66 21.20
C PRO A 57 -4.58 22.75 20.68
N PRO A 58 -3.58 23.30 19.99
CA PRO A 58 -2.55 22.51 19.29
C PRO A 58 -1.66 21.69 20.24
N ARG A 59 -1.45 22.18 21.47
CA ARG A 59 -0.69 21.43 22.50
C ARG A 59 -1.40 20.16 22.94
N ALA A 60 -2.73 20.21 23.10
CA ALA A 60 -3.51 19.03 23.46
C ALA A 60 -3.50 18.00 22.33
N MET A 61 -3.67 18.45 21.07
CA MET A 61 -3.59 17.59 19.88
C MET A 61 -2.23 16.88 19.79
N PHE A 62 -1.14 17.60 19.99
CA PHE A 62 0.20 17.01 19.92
C PHE A 62 0.41 15.95 21.00
N VAL A 63 -0.01 16.23 22.24
CA VAL A 63 0.13 15.28 23.36
C VAL A 63 -0.70 14.02 23.11
N THR A 64 -1.95 14.14 22.65
CA THR A 64 -2.79 12.96 22.39
C THR A 64 -2.22 12.09 21.27
N GLN A 65 -1.69 12.70 20.20
CA GLN A 65 -1.04 11.96 19.11
C GLN A 65 0.27 11.30 19.55
N LEU A 66 1.07 11.97 20.36
CA LEU A 66 2.31 11.40 20.89
C LEU A 66 2.03 10.19 21.77
N VAL A 67 1.11 10.33 22.73
CA VAL A 67 0.70 9.23 23.62
C VAL A 67 0.10 8.09 22.81
N GLY A 68 -0.79 8.39 21.86
CA GLY A 68 -1.41 7.41 20.98
C GLY A 68 -0.38 6.62 20.16
N THR A 69 0.66 7.30 19.66
CA THR A 69 1.73 6.67 18.86
C THR A 69 2.62 5.78 19.72
N ILE A 70 2.95 6.19 20.95
CA ILE A 70 3.70 5.36 21.89
C ILE A 70 2.92 4.10 22.24
N VAL A 71 1.65 4.23 22.59
CA VAL A 71 0.78 3.09 22.90
C VAL A 71 0.65 2.16 21.69
N ALA A 72 0.38 2.72 20.51
CA ALA A 72 0.29 1.93 19.28
C ALA A 72 1.60 1.22 18.94
N GLY A 73 2.76 1.85 19.15
CA GLY A 73 4.07 1.24 18.94
C GLY A 73 4.30 0.04 19.86
N ILE A 74 4.00 0.19 21.15
CA ILE A 74 4.14 -0.89 22.14
C ILE A 74 3.19 -2.05 21.80
N VAL A 75 1.91 -1.76 21.54
CA VAL A 75 0.92 -2.80 21.23
C VAL A 75 1.29 -3.56 19.94
N ASN A 76 1.73 -2.86 18.89
CA ASN A 76 2.18 -3.50 17.66
C ASN A 76 3.39 -4.41 17.89
N TYR A 77 4.38 -3.96 18.68
CA TYR A 77 5.55 -4.76 19.01
C TYR A 77 5.19 -6.02 19.81
N LEU A 78 4.39 -5.87 20.87
CA LEU A 78 3.95 -6.99 21.70
C LEU A 78 3.14 -8.01 20.89
N THR A 79 2.25 -7.52 20.02
CA THR A 79 1.46 -8.37 19.14
C THR A 79 2.36 -9.12 18.16
N ALA A 80 3.30 -8.43 17.50
CA ALA A 80 4.25 -9.09 16.60
C ALA A 80 5.09 -10.15 17.30
N ASN A 81 5.60 -9.85 18.50
CA ASN A 81 6.37 -10.81 19.31
C ASN A 81 5.51 -12.01 19.74
N TYR A 82 4.26 -11.78 20.13
CA TYR A 82 3.33 -12.86 20.47
C TYR A 82 3.04 -13.77 19.26
N LEU A 83 2.78 -13.19 18.09
CA LEU A 83 2.50 -13.96 16.87
C LEU A 83 3.71 -14.82 16.46
N MET A 84 4.92 -14.27 16.51
CA MET A 84 6.13 -15.02 16.14
C MET A 84 6.45 -16.17 17.10
N ASN A 85 6.15 -16.04 18.39
CA ASN A 85 6.45 -17.08 19.38
C ASN A 85 5.39 -18.18 19.47
N ASN A 86 4.12 -17.87 19.19
CA ASN A 86 3.02 -18.83 19.37
C ASN A 86 2.53 -19.48 18.07
N ILE A 87 2.79 -18.88 16.90
CA ILE A 87 2.30 -19.38 15.62
C ILE A 87 3.46 -20.01 14.84
N PRO A 88 3.50 -21.35 14.70
CA PRO A 88 4.53 -22.00 13.90
C PRO A 88 4.36 -21.65 12.41
N ASN A 89 5.48 -21.47 11.72
CA ASN A 89 5.52 -21.22 10.27
C ASN A 89 4.77 -19.95 9.81
N ILE A 90 4.72 -18.91 10.63
CA ILE A 90 4.16 -17.61 10.25
C ILE A 90 4.90 -17.01 9.02
N CYS A 91 4.16 -16.34 8.13
CA CYS A 91 4.69 -15.74 6.90
C CYS A 91 5.32 -16.73 5.88
N THR A 92 5.20 -18.04 6.09
CA THR A 92 5.71 -19.05 5.14
C THR A 92 4.62 -19.51 4.15
N PRO A 93 4.97 -19.94 2.93
CA PRO A 93 3.99 -20.43 1.95
C PRO A 93 3.23 -21.68 2.41
N LYS A 94 3.72 -22.40 3.43
CA LYS A 94 3.05 -23.57 4.01
C LYS A 94 1.83 -23.19 4.87
N ASN A 95 1.75 -21.95 5.34
CA ASN A 95 0.67 -21.49 6.21
C ASN A 95 -0.22 -20.49 5.45
N THR A 96 -1.32 -20.98 4.91
CA THR A 96 -2.29 -20.16 4.16
C THR A 96 -3.08 -19.20 5.04
N ARG A 97 -3.14 -19.46 6.37
CA ARG A 97 -3.90 -18.63 7.32
C ARG A 97 -3.14 -17.36 7.71
N TRP A 98 -1.82 -17.44 7.82
CA TRP A 98 -0.95 -16.38 8.34
C TRP A 98 0.01 -15.88 7.27
N THR A 99 -0.54 -15.19 6.28
CA THR A 99 0.24 -14.56 5.22
C THR A 99 0.71 -13.16 5.66
N CYS A 100 1.91 -12.77 5.26
CA CYS A 100 2.50 -11.47 5.62
C CYS A 100 2.84 -10.63 4.37
N PRO A 101 1.84 -10.18 3.60
CA PRO A 101 2.08 -9.51 2.31
C PRO A 101 2.95 -8.26 2.45
N ASN A 102 2.66 -7.40 3.44
CA ASN A 102 3.42 -6.18 3.69
C ASN A 102 4.89 -6.48 4.05
N ALA A 103 5.12 -7.48 4.91
CA ALA A 103 6.47 -7.88 5.32
C ALA A 103 7.25 -8.49 4.15
N ASN A 104 6.61 -9.34 3.34
CA ASN A 104 7.23 -9.96 2.16
C ASN A 104 7.61 -8.94 1.10
N VAL A 105 6.78 -7.92 0.86
CA VAL A 105 7.12 -6.80 -0.04
C VAL A 105 8.28 -5.99 0.50
N PHE A 106 8.27 -5.70 1.82
CA PHE A 106 9.34 -4.95 2.45
C PHE A 106 10.68 -5.71 2.41
N PHE A 107 10.65 -7.02 2.66
CA PHE A 107 11.80 -7.91 2.55
C PHE A 107 12.31 -8.02 1.10
N SER A 108 11.42 -8.23 0.13
CA SER A 108 11.79 -8.31 -1.29
C SER A 108 12.41 -7.00 -1.79
N ALA A 109 11.87 -5.86 -1.35
CA ALA A 109 12.44 -4.56 -1.65
C ALA A 109 13.87 -4.39 -1.09
N SER A 110 14.12 -4.88 0.14
CA SER A 110 15.46 -4.83 0.74
C SER A 110 16.51 -5.63 -0.05
N ILE A 111 16.10 -6.75 -0.67
CA ILE A 111 16.98 -7.56 -1.52
C ILE A 111 17.27 -6.84 -2.84
N ILE A 112 16.22 -6.36 -3.52
CA ILE A 112 16.33 -5.70 -4.84
C ILE A 112 17.18 -4.43 -4.73
N TRP A 113 16.84 -3.56 -3.79
CA TRP A 113 17.45 -2.24 -3.69
C TRP A 113 18.69 -2.21 -2.80
N GLY A 114 18.81 -3.10 -1.82
CA GLY A 114 19.93 -3.12 -0.86
C GLY A 114 20.99 -4.17 -1.19
N ALA A 115 20.62 -5.46 -1.14
CA ALA A 115 21.57 -6.56 -1.29
C ALA A 115 22.17 -6.65 -2.72
N ILE A 116 21.33 -6.59 -3.76
CA ILE A 116 21.80 -6.58 -5.16
C ILE A 116 22.28 -5.19 -5.54
N GLY A 117 21.50 -4.18 -5.15
CA GLY A 117 21.73 -2.78 -5.48
C GLY A 117 21.24 -2.41 -6.88
N PRO A 118 20.83 -1.15 -7.09
CA PRO A 118 20.26 -0.69 -8.35
C PRO A 118 21.23 -0.76 -9.53
N ILE A 119 22.54 -0.65 -9.30
CA ILE A 119 23.56 -0.68 -10.37
C ILE A 119 23.62 -2.08 -11.01
N LYS A 120 23.57 -3.14 -10.22
CA LYS A 120 23.57 -4.52 -10.75
C LYS A 120 22.20 -4.92 -11.29
N MET A 121 21.13 -4.49 -10.62
CA MET A 121 19.76 -4.81 -11.03
C MET A 121 19.34 -4.09 -12.32
N PHE A 122 19.68 -2.81 -12.50
CA PHE A 122 19.20 -1.96 -13.60
C PHE A 122 20.30 -1.44 -14.55
N GLY A 123 21.55 -1.84 -14.33
CA GLY A 123 22.71 -1.43 -15.14
C GLY A 123 22.66 -1.91 -16.59
N LYS A 124 23.65 -1.46 -17.38
CA LYS A 124 23.79 -1.83 -18.80
C LYS A 124 24.01 -3.34 -18.92
N GLY A 125 23.08 -4.03 -19.58
CA GLY A 125 23.12 -5.50 -19.78
C GLY A 125 22.13 -6.31 -18.93
N SER A 126 21.43 -5.68 -17.98
CA SER A 126 20.36 -6.34 -17.22
C SER A 126 19.02 -6.31 -17.97
N ILE A 127 18.23 -7.38 -17.82
CA ILE A 127 16.85 -7.51 -18.34
C ILE A 127 15.95 -6.39 -17.79
N TYR A 128 16.25 -5.86 -16.59
CA TYR A 128 15.44 -4.82 -15.95
C TYR A 128 15.86 -3.39 -16.30
N SER A 129 16.95 -3.19 -17.05
CA SER A 129 17.42 -1.85 -17.44
C SER A 129 16.34 -0.96 -18.08
N PRO A 130 15.43 -1.48 -18.93
CA PRO A 130 14.36 -0.68 -19.50
C PRO A 130 13.39 -0.07 -18.48
N LEU A 131 13.29 -0.64 -17.27
CA LEU A 131 12.38 -0.17 -16.24
C LEU A 131 12.72 1.25 -15.75
N LEU A 132 14.00 1.64 -15.83
CA LEU A 132 14.44 3.00 -15.49
C LEU A 132 13.87 4.05 -16.46
N TYR A 133 13.58 3.70 -17.71
CA TYR A 133 12.90 4.62 -18.64
C TYR A 133 11.47 4.96 -18.18
N GLY A 134 10.88 4.17 -17.29
CA GLY A 134 9.60 4.48 -16.66
C GLY A 134 9.61 5.82 -15.90
N PHE A 135 10.73 6.20 -15.27
CA PHE A 135 10.86 7.51 -14.62
C PHE A 135 10.80 8.66 -15.63
N LEU A 136 11.50 8.49 -16.76
CA LEU A 136 11.54 9.49 -17.83
C LEU A 136 10.18 9.60 -18.53
N ILE A 137 9.53 8.47 -18.82
CA ILE A 137 8.17 8.42 -19.37
C ILE A 137 7.19 9.10 -18.40
N GLY A 138 7.25 8.80 -17.11
CA GLY A 138 6.40 9.43 -16.09
C GLY A 138 6.59 10.94 -15.98
N ALA A 139 7.82 11.43 -16.14
CA ALA A 139 8.13 12.87 -16.14
C ALA A 139 7.71 13.58 -17.44
N LEU A 140 7.80 12.89 -18.58
CA LEU A 140 7.47 13.46 -19.88
C LEU A 140 5.98 13.43 -20.19
N ILE A 141 5.22 12.39 -19.79
CA ILE A 141 3.78 12.24 -20.09
C ILE A 141 2.93 13.49 -19.80
N PRO A 142 3.12 14.23 -18.68
CA PRO A 142 2.35 15.44 -18.41
C PRO A 142 2.58 16.57 -19.42
N ILE A 143 3.75 16.62 -20.08
CA ILE A 143 4.16 17.74 -20.94
C ILE A 143 3.35 17.76 -22.27
N PRO A 144 3.27 16.67 -23.06
CA PRO A 144 2.42 16.63 -24.25
C PRO A 144 0.97 16.94 -23.91
N PHE A 145 0.47 16.46 -22.77
CA PHE A 145 -0.91 16.69 -22.38
C PHE A 145 -1.18 18.15 -22.00
N TRP A 146 -0.24 18.79 -21.30
CA TRP A 146 -0.30 20.23 -21.01
C TRP A 146 -0.27 21.07 -22.31
N LEU A 147 0.58 20.72 -23.28
CA LEU A 147 0.60 21.36 -24.59
C LEU A 147 -0.72 21.18 -25.35
N LEU A 148 -1.30 19.97 -25.29
CA LEU A 148 -2.57 19.66 -25.92
C LEU A 148 -3.73 20.47 -25.30
N MET A 149 -3.72 20.64 -23.98
CA MET A 149 -4.67 21.51 -23.26
C MET A 149 -4.53 22.99 -23.68
N LYS A 150 -3.30 23.46 -23.95
CA LYS A 150 -3.05 24.83 -24.40
C LYS A 150 -3.48 25.05 -25.85
N LYS A 151 -3.31 24.04 -26.72
CA LYS A 151 -3.67 24.12 -28.15
C LYS A 151 -5.18 23.97 -28.39
N PHE A 152 -5.89 23.19 -27.58
CA PHE A 152 -7.34 22.94 -27.72
C PHE A 152 -8.14 23.38 -26.48
N PRO A 153 -8.27 24.70 -26.23
CA PRO A 153 -8.97 25.21 -25.05
C PRO A 153 -10.48 24.88 -25.03
N ASN A 154 -11.06 24.60 -26.20
CA ASN A 154 -12.48 24.29 -26.37
C ASN A 154 -12.85 22.88 -25.87
N VAL A 155 -11.87 21.99 -25.71
CA VAL A 155 -12.12 20.59 -25.37
C VAL A 155 -12.12 20.42 -23.85
N LYS A 156 -13.32 20.53 -23.25
CA LYS A 156 -13.50 20.54 -21.78
C LYS A 156 -13.08 19.24 -21.08
N TRP A 157 -13.10 18.09 -21.76
CA TRP A 157 -12.77 16.80 -21.12
C TRP A 157 -11.29 16.64 -20.79
N LEU A 158 -10.38 17.28 -21.55
CA LEU A 158 -8.95 17.21 -21.25
C LEU A 158 -8.61 17.80 -19.88
N LYS A 159 -9.39 18.77 -19.38
CA LYS A 159 -9.17 19.38 -18.06
C LYS A 159 -9.41 18.42 -16.88
N TYR A 160 -10.11 17.31 -17.10
CA TYR A 160 -10.41 16.33 -16.04
C TYR A 160 -9.39 15.19 -15.94
N ILE A 161 -8.45 15.08 -16.89
CA ILE A 161 -7.44 14.03 -16.88
C ILE A 161 -6.21 14.51 -16.12
N HIS A 162 -5.94 13.86 -14.99
CA HIS A 162 -4.77 14.12 -14.18
C HIS A 162 -3.83 12.91 -14.19
N PHE A 163 -2.87 12.92 -15.12
CA PHE A 163 -1.87 11.86 -15.27
C PHE A 163 -1.11 11.50 -13.98
N PRO A 164 -0.67 12.46 -13.13
CA PRO A 164 -0.02 12.11 -11.88
C PRO A 164 -0.89 11.28 -10.93
N ILE A 165 -2.21 11.51 -10.94
CA ILE A 165 -3.16 10.76 -10.12
C ILE A 165 -3.34 9.35 -10.70
N MET A 166 -3.45 9.23 -12.03
CA MET A 166 -3.58 7.95 -12.72
C MET A 166 -2.35 7.06 -12.52
N LEU A 167 -1.15 7.60 -12.71
CA LEU A 167 0.11 6.87 -12.51
C LEU A 167 0.34 6.51 -11.03
N SER A 168 -0.14 7.35 -10.11
CA SER A 168 -0.07 7.06 -8.67
C SER A 168 -1.10 6.01 -8.21
N ALA A 169 -2.14 5.72 -9.00
CA ALA A 169 -3.21 4.81 -8.58
C ALA A 169 -2.68 3.40 -8.31
N THR A 170 -1.76 2.90 -9.14
CA THR A 170 -1.15 1.57 -9.01
C THR A 170 -0.07 1.48 -7.94
N GLY A 171 0.21 2.55 -7.19
CA GLY A 171 1.28 2.61 -6.19
C GLY A 171 1.07 1.75 -4.92
N MET A 172 0.01 0.94 -4.86
CA MET A 172 -0.19 -0.08 -3.82
C MET A 172 -0.03 -1.51 -4.34
N ILE A 173 0.31 -1.68 -5.63
CA ILE A 173 0.76 -2.96 -6.18
C ILE A 173 2.29 -3.01 -6.07
N PRO A 174 2.87 -3.99 -5.37
CA PRO A 174 2.30 -4.85 -4.33
C PRO A 174 2.27 -4.13 -2.96
N PRO A 175 1.47 -4.55 -1.96
CA PRO A 175 0.87 -5.87 -1.77
C PRO A 175 -0.60 -6.01 -2.14
N ALA A 176 -1.28 -4.95 -2.61
CA ALA A 176 -2.70 -5.04 -2.94
C ALA A 176 -2.92 -6.01 -4.12
N PRO A 177 -3.80 -7.02 -3.98
CA PRO A 177 -4.16 -7.90 -5.08
C PRO A 177 -4.77 -7.11 -6.25
N ALA A 178 -4.54 -7.58 -7.47
CA ALA A 178 -5.08 -6.93 -8.67
C ALA A 178 -6.62 -6.83 -8.64
N GLY A 179 -7.30 -7.80 -8.01
CA GLY A 179 -8.75 -7.81 -7.83
C GLY A 179 -9.29 -6.70 -6.93
N SER A 180 -8.47 -6.11 -6.04
CA SER A 180 -8.92 -5.02 -5.17
C SER A 180 -9.18 -3.72 -5.93
N TYR A 181 -8.49 -3.50 -7.06
CA TYR A 181 -8.58 -2.28 -7.85
C TYR A 181 -9.95 -2.09 -8.52
N PRO A 182 -10.51 -3.08 -9.24
CA PRO A 182 -11.88 -3.02 -9.72
C PRO A 182 -12.90 -2.75 -8.61
N SER A 183 -12.75 -3.40 -7.45
CA SER A 183 -13.66 -3.18 -6.32
C SER A 183 -13.59 -1.75 -5.77
N TRP A 184 -12.39 -1.17 -5.65
CA TRP A 184 -12.24 0.23 -5.26
C TRP A 184 -12.82 1.20 -6.28
N LEU A 185 -12.65 0.91 -7.58
CA LEU A 185 -13.26 1.70 -8.65
C LEU A 185 -14.78 1.61 -8.62
N LEU A 186 -15.33 0.41 -8.41
CA LEU A 186 -16.77 0.17 -8.31
C LEU A 186 -17.36 0.89 -7.09
N ALA A 187 -16.75 0.74 -5.92
CA ALA A 187 -17.16 1.46 -4.72
C ALA A 187 -17.07 2.98 -4.94
N GLY A 188 -15.97 3.46 -5.54
CA GLY A 188 -15.80 4.86 -5.91
C GLY A 188 -16.91 5.36 -6.83
N PHE A 189 -17.30 4.57 -7.84
CA PHE A 189 -18.38 4.89 -8.76
C PHE A 189 -19.75 4.90 -8.07
N ILE A 190 -20.06 3.91 -7.24
CA ILE A 190 -21.33 3.86 -6.51
C ILE A 190 -21.46 5.07 -5.57
N PHE A 191 -20.44 5.31 -4.74
CA PHE A 191 -20.50 6.38 -3.74
C PHE A 191 -20.32 7.78 -4.31
N ASN A 192 -19.48 7.99 -5.33
CA ASN A 192 -19.20 9.34 -5.84
C ASN A 192 -19.98 9.69 -7.11
N TYR A 193 -20.46 8.71 -7.88
CA TYR A 193 -21.24 8.99 -9.09
C TYR A 193 -22.74 8.71 -8.89
N ILE A 194 -23.11 7.51 -8.45
CA ILE A 194 -24.53 7.12 -8.32
C ILE A 194 -25.18 7.86 -7.15
N LEU A 195 -24.59 7.79 -5.95
CA LEU A 195 -25.15 8.37 -4.73
C LEU A 195 -25.22 9.91 -4.77
N ILE A 196 -24.25 10.58 -5.39
CA ILE A 196 -24.31 12.05 -5.57
C ILE A 196 -25.44 12.48 -6.50
N ARG A 197 -25.80 11.65 -7.50
CA ARG A 197 -26.88 11.93 -8.45
C ARG A 197 -28.26 11.64 -7.89
N HIS A 198 -28.43 10.54 -7.16
CA HIS A 198 -29.74 10.08 -6.69
C HIS A 198 -30.06 10.51 -5.25
N ALA A 199 -29.05 10.64 -4.38
CA ALA A 199 -29.24 10.92 -2.95
C ALA A 199 -28.23 11.95 -2.42
N ARG A 200 -28.18 13.12 -3.08
CA ARG A 200 -27.22 14.19 -2.77
C ARG A 200 -27.31 14.69 -1.31
N SER A 201 -28.51 14.74 -0.74
CA SER A 201 -28.73 15.16 0.64
C SER A 201 -28.09 14.20 1.65
N TRP A 202 -28.24 12.89 1.42
CA TRP A 202 -27.62 11.86 2.23
C TRP A 202 -26.09 11.90 2.11
N TRP A 203 -25.57 11.96 0.88
CA TRP A 203 -24.13 11.94 0.63
C TRP A 203 -23.39 13.09 1.33
N ARG A 204 -23.92 14.32 1.26
CA ARG A 204 -23.32 15.49 1.91
C ARG A 204 -23.25 15.36 3.43
N ARG A 205 -24.19 14.65 4.05
CA ARG A 205 -24.30 14.56 5.51
C ARG A 205 -23.58 13.34 6.07
N TYR A 206 -23.62 12.20 5.39
CA TYR A 206 -23.23 10.92 5.97
C TYR A 206 -22.08 10.21 5.27
N ALA A 207 -21.64 10.62 4.07
CA ALA A 207 -20.61 9.87 3.32
C ALA A 207 -19.30 9.67 4.12
N TYR A 208 -18.80 10.72 4.78
CA TYR A 208 -17.58 10.62 5.60
C TYR A 208 -17.78 9.78 6.86
N VAL A 209 -18.94 9.90 7.53
CA VAL A 209 -19.27 9.12 8.73
C VAL A 209 -19.40 7.63 8.36
N PHE A 210 -20.04 7.34 7.23
CA PHE A 210 -20.16 5.98 6.70
C PHE A 210 -18.80 5.38 6.34
N SER A 211 -17.90 6.16 5.71
CA SER A 211 -16.52 5.72 5.46
C SER A 211 -15.80 5.37 6.76
N ALA A 212 -15.86 6.24 7.77
CA ALA A 212 -15.26 5.98 9.07
C ALA A 212 -15.88 4.74 9.76
N ALA A 213 -17.20 4.56 9.65
CA ALA A 213 -17.89 3.40 10.19
C ALA A 213 -17.46 2.09 9.51
N MET A 214 -17.24 2.10 8.20
CA MET A 214 -16.72 0.93 7.46
C MET A 214 -15.28 0.60 7.89
N ASP A 215 -14.41 1.59 8.07
CA ASP A 215 -13.04 1.38 8.54
C ASP A 215 -13.02 0.77 9.95
N CYS A 216 -13.85 1.31 10.87
CA CYS A 216 -14.03 0.73 12.20
C CYS A 216 -14.64 -0.67 12.14
N GLY A 217 -15.65 -0.88 11.29
CA GLY A 217 -16.33 -2.17 11.14
C GLY A 217 -15.39 -3.28 10.66
N VAL A 218 -14.49 -2.98 9.72
CA VAL A 218 -13.45 -3.92 9.29
C VAL A 218 -12.50 -4.25 10.44
N ALA A 219 -12.05 -3.24 11.21
CA ALA A 219 -11.16 -3.48 12.34
C ALA A 219 -11.80 -4.39 13.42
N PHE A 220 -13.06 -4.13 13.79
CA PHE A 220 -13.79 -5.00 14.71
C PHE A 220 -14.04 -6.38 14.12
N GLY A 221 -14.40 -6.47 12.84
CA GLY A 221 -14.61 -7.74 12.15
C GLY A 221 -13.37 -8.62 12.15
N VAL A 222 -12.19 -8.03 11.90
CA VAL A 222 -10.90 -8.74 11.97
C VAL A 222 -10.65 -9.29 13.37
N LEU A 223 -10.90 -8.52 14.43
CA LEU A 223 -10.73 -9.00 15.80
C LEU A 223 -11.68 -10.16 16.13
N ILE A 224 -12.94 -10.06 15.72
CA ILE A 224 -13.94 -11.12 15.94
C ILE A 224 -13.51 -12.40 15.20
N ILE A 225 -13.11 -12.29 13.93
CA ILE A 225 -12.63 -13.42 13.14
C ILE A 225 -11.37 -14.03 13.79
N PHE A 226 -10.45 -13.21 14.26
CA PHE A 226 -9.24 -13.67 14.94
C PHE A 226 -9.58 -14.49 16.19
N PHE A 227 -10.38 -13.96 17.11
CA PHE A 227 -10.69 -14.63 18.37
C PHE A 227 -11.63 -15.81 18.22
N MET A 228 -12.61 -15.75 17.31
CA MET A 228 -13.58 -16.84 17.13
C MET A 228 -13.01 -18.00 16.31
N LEU A 229 -12.26 -17.71 15.24
CA LEU A 229 -11.83 -18.73 14.29
C LEU A 229 -10.33 -19.02 14.42
N GLN A 230 -9.49 -18.02 14.15
CA GLN A 230 -8.05 -18.22 13.98
C GLN A 230 -7.37 -18.69 15.27
N ASN A 231 -7.75 -18.14 16.43
CA ASN A 231 -7.21 -18.53 17.73
C ASN A 231 -7.68 -19.94 18.17
N ASN A 232 -8.89 -20.35 17.76
CA ASN A 232 -9.46 -21.65 18.10
C ASN A 232 -9.11 -22.75 17.08
N GLY A 233 -8.29 -22.43 16.07
CA GLY A 233 -7.88 -23.35 15.02
C GLY A 233 -8.99 -23.74 14.03
N LEU A 234 -10.17 -23.12 14.12
CA LEU A 234 -11.34 -23.43 13.29
C LEU A 234 -11.17 -22.87 11.88
N GLU A 235 -11.42 -23.71 10.87
CA GLU A 235 -11.43 -23.29 9.48
C GLU A 235 -12.76 -22.66 9.11
N PHE A 236 -12.72 -21.56 8.36
CA PHE A 236 -13.93 -20.98 7.79
C PHE A 236 -14.53 -21.97 6.77
N PRO A 237 -15.85 -22.20 6.77
CA PRO A 237 -16.46 -23.12 5.82
C PRO A 237 -16.19 -22.67 4.39
N THR A 238 -15.88 -23.63 3.52
CA THR A 238 -15.74 -23.37 2.09
C THR A 238 -17.09 -22.96 1.51
N TRP A 239 -17.15 -21.75 0.98
CA TRP A 239 -18.35 -21.20 0.33
C TRP A 239 -17.98 -20.68 -1.05
N TRP A 240 -19.01 -20.32 -1.84
CA TRP A 240 -18.88 -19.92 -3.24
C TRP A 240 -17.93 -18.74 -3.52
N GLY A 241 -17.58 -17.94 -2.51
CA GLY A 241 -16.59 -16.86 -2.62
C GLY A 241 -15.28 -17.09 -1.85
N SER A 242 -15.07 -18.26 -1.23
CA SER A 242 -13.82 -18.60 -0.52
C SER A 242 -12.68 -19.07 -1.44
N GLY A 243 -12.96 -19.26 -2.73
CA GLY A 243 -11.94 -19.61 -3.70
C GLY A 243 -11.30 -21.00 -3.54
N GLY A 244 -11.80 -21.86 -2.64
CA GLY A 244 -11.22 -23.19 -2.41
C GLY A 244 -9.79 -23.13 -1.84
N GLN A 245 -8.92 -24.07 -2.25
CA GLN A 245 -7.54 -24.19 -1.74
C GLN A 245 -6.65 -22.98 -2.03
N THR A 246 -6.99 -22.14 -3.01
CA THR A 246 -6.18 -20.98 -3.39
C THR A 246 -6.66 -19.67 -2.78
N GLY A 247 -7.73 -19.67 -1.97
CA GLY A 247 -8.30 -18.49 -1.28
C GLY A 247 -8.99 -17.47 -2.21
N ASP A 248 -8.51 -17.34 -3.45
CA ASP A 248 -8.98 -16.38 -4.44
C ASP A 248 -9.76 -17.03 -5.61
N GLY A 249 -9.85 -18.36 -5.65
CA GLY A 249 -10.58 -19.08 -6.71
C GLY A 249 -9.89 -19.06 -8.08
N CYS A 250 -8.71 -18.45 -8.16
CA CYS A 250 -7.87 -18.38 -9.34
C CYS A 250 -6.60 -19.23 -9.14
N PRO A 251 -6.50 -20.43 -9.72
CA PRO A 251 -5.31 -21.28 -9.60
C PRO A 251 -4.04 -20.67 -10.23
N LEU A 252 -4.20 -19.70 -11.13
CA LEU A 252 -3.11 -19.00 -11.81
C LEU A 252 -2.71 -17.68 -11.13
N SER A 253 -3.29 -17.30 -9.99
CA SER A 253 -2.92 -16.05 -9.29
C SER A 253 -1.45 -16.01 -8.87
N HIS A 254 -0.84 -17.19 -8.68
CA HIS A 254 0.58 -17.36 -8.33
C HIS A 254 1.48 -17.67 -9.53
N ALA A 255 0.93 -17.78 -10.75
CA ALA A 255 1.71 -18.07 -11.94
C ALA A 255 2.43 -16.82 -12.45
N ASN A 256 3.66 -16.99 -12.96
CA ASN A 256 4.39 -15.91 -13.62
C ASN A 256 3.72 -15.54 -14.97
N TYR A 257 4.21 -14.50 -15.66
CA TYR A 257 3.66 -14.05 -16.94
C TYR A 257 3.60 -15.16 -18.02
N SER A 258 4.45 -16.18 -17.90
CA SER A 258 4.49 -17.36 -18.77
C SER A 258 3.60 -18.53 -18.31
N GLY A 259 2.75 -18.32 -17.30
CA GLY A 259 1.84 -19.36 -16.78
C GLY A 259 2.52 -20.44 -15.93
N ILE A 260 3.79 -20.24 -15.55
CA ILE A 260 4.54 -21.16 -14.72
C ILE A 260 4.23 -20.82 -13.26
N ILE A 261 3.57 -21.75 -12.58
CA ILE A 261 3.45 -21.72 -11.13
C ILE A 261 4.83 -22.08 -10.58
N PRO A 262 5.48 -21.20 -9.77
CA PRO A 262 6.73 -21.56 -9.12
C PRO A 262 6.49 -22.83 -8.30
N ARG A 263 7.08 -23.95 -8.72
CA ARG A 263 7.18 -25.12 -7.83
C ARG A 263 7.94 -24.67 -6.60
N ASP A 264 7.54 -25.15 -5.42
CA ASP A 264 8.28 -25.03 -4.16
C ASP A 264 9.75 -25.46 -4.35
N HIS A 265 10.62 -24.56 -4.78
CA HIS A 265 12.05 -24.80 -4.93
C HIS A 265 12.82 -23.51 -4.67
N THR A 266 13.36 -23.45 -3.45
CA THR A 266 14.77 -23.13 -3.18
C THR A 266 15.43 -22.18 -4.18
N ILE A 267 15.38 -20.88 -3.90
CA ILE A 267 16.42 -19.97 -4.38
C ILE A 267 17.48 -19.96 -3.27
N PHE A 268 18.54 -20.71 -3.55
CA PHE A 268 19.76 -20.85 -2.76
C PHE A 268 20.48 -19.50 -2.58
N VAL A 269 21.13 -19.35 -1.43
CA VAL A 269 22.45 -18.72 -1.37
C VAL A 269 23.40 -19.84 -0.94
N GLY A 270 24.05 -20.45 -1.94
CA GLY A 270 25.37 -21.06 -1.81
C GLY A 270 26.36 -20.16 -2.51
#